data_AF-A0A432HIP1-F1
#
_entry.id   AF-A0A432HIP1-F1
#
_cell.length_a   1.000
_cell.length_b   1.000
_cell.length_c   1.000
_cell.angle_alpha   90.00
_cell.angle_beta   90.00
_cell.angle_gamma   90.00
#
_symmetry.space_group_name_H-M   'P 1'
#
loop_
_entity.id
_entity.type
_entity.pdbx_description
1 polymer ?
#
loop_
_entity_poly.entity_id
_entity_poly.type
_entity_poly.pdbx_seq_one_letter_code
_entity_poly.pdbx_strand_id
1 'polypeptide(L)'
;MVSIWITHFLQLIESVKIMIKIKSFSLFFVIIFVTLWFLVACDGVDLTGCDCDKEISDLEDSRGKPDEKEQKIENGIHTLTYRYYSDGYVHSFVWGKNTERCCDETFSTSGNTAPVALGQSIFTQVNQSITITLEATDAESDPIIYEVINNPTHGNLNGAAPALTYQPHTDFIGKDSFQFRANDGKRDSNVATIDITITASGGGGGGGGNPNNSPPVARNQTVSTKVNSDIDIILTATDADNDTLSYRIVNSPANGRISGTPPDITYSPDTDFTGSDEFTFRANDGTTNSNTATISILVEE
;
A
#
# COMPACT_ATOMS: atom_id res chain seq x y z
N MET A 1 8.12 1.16 52.29
CA MET A 1 7.33 1.12 51.03
C MET A 1 7.86 0.07 50.06
N VAL A 2 9.15 0.02 49.71
CA VAL A 2 9.70 -1.00 48.76
C VAL A 2 9.56 -2.46 49.23
N SER A 3 9.61 -2.73 50.54
CA SER A 3 9.50 -4.10 51.08
C SER A 3 8.10 -4.73 50.89
N ILE A 4 7.03 -3.92 50.98
CA ILE A 4 5.64 -4.39 50.78
C ILE A 4 5.37 -4.69 49.30
N TRP A 5 5.99 -3.93 48.40
CA TRP A 5 5.90 -4.15 46.95
C TRP A 5 6.54 -5.48 46.53
N ILE A 6 7.65 -5.89 47.15
CA ILE A 6 8.33 -7.16 46.83
C ILE A 6 7.52 -8.37 47.33
N THR A 7 6.91 -8.30 48.52
CA THR A 7 6.06 -9.39 49.04
C THR A 7 4.76 -9.54 48.26
N HIS A 8 4.11 -8.43 47.87
CA HIS A 8 2.92 -8.50 47.02
C HIS A 8 3.24 -8.99 45.60
N PHE A 9 4.40 -8.61 45.05
CA PHE A 9 4.88 -9.10 43.75
C PHE A 9 5.22 -10.59 43.77
N LEU A 10 5.86 -11.09 44.83
CA LEU A 10 6.16 -12.52 45.00
C LEU A 10 4.91 -13.38 45.22
N GLN A 11 3.91 -12.85 45.94
CA GLN A 11 2.63 -13.52 46.18
C GLN A 11 1.75 -13.53 44.91
N LEU A 12 1.88 -12.50 44.05
CA LEU A 12 1.31 -12.48 42.71
C LEU A 12 1.95 -13.55 41.81
N ILE A 13 3.29 -13.70 41.86
CA ILE A 13 4.01 -14.74 41.10
C ILE A 13 3.59 -16.16 41.51
N GLU A 14 3.40 -16.44 42.81
CA GLU A 14 2.90 -17.74 43.28
C GLU A 14 1.45 -18.01 42.84
N SER A 15 0.57 -17.00 42.87
CA SER A 15 -0.79 -17.11 42.31
C SER A 15 -0.79 -17.28 40.78
N VAL A 16 0.21 -16.71 40.09
CA VAL A 16 0.43 -16.85 38.63
C VAL A 16 1.02 -18.22 38.26
N LYS A 17 1.81 -18.86 39.13
CA LYS A 17 2.27 -20.25 38.93
C LYS A 17 1.11 -21.25 38.87
N ILE A 18 0.01 -20.98 39.58
CA ILE A 18 -1.22 -21.79 39.52
C ILE A 18 -1.95 -21.62 38.17
N MET A 19 -1.73 -20.51 37.45
CA MET A 19 -2.33 -20.19 36.15
C MET A 19 -1.59 -20.76 34.92
N ILE A 20 -0.52 -21.56 35.08
CA ILE A 20 0.25 -22.19 33.99
C ILE A 20 -0.55 -23.28 33.21
N LYS A 21 -1.87 -23.38 33.40
CA LYS A 21 -2.76 -24.24 32.57
C LYS A 21 -3.41 -23.54 31.37
N ILE A 22 -3.18 -22.23 31.17
CA ILE A 22 -3.80 -21.49 30.07
C ILE A 22 -2.97 -21.66 28.79
N LYS A 23 -3.58 -22.26 27.76
CA LYS A 23 -2.93 -22.64 26.48
C LYS A 23 -2.58 -21.46 25.55
N SER A 24 -2.86 -20.21 25.93
CA SER A 24 -2.65 -19.04 25.07
C SER A 24 -1.74 -18.01 25.74
N PHE A 25 -0.55 -17.83 25.17
CA PHE A 25 0.49 -16.90 25.62
C PHE A 25 0.06 -15.42 25.48
N SER A 26 -0.87 -15.14 24.57
CA SER A 26 -1.42 -13.80 24.32
C SER A 26 -2.35 -13.33 25.44
N LEU A 27 -3.14 -14.24 26.02
CA LEU A 27 -4.09 -13.93 27.09
C LEU A 27 -3.37 -13.63 28.42
N PHE A 28 -2.20 -14.22 28.61
CA PHE A 28 -1.35 -14.06 29.80
C PHE A 28 -0.81 -12.64 29.95
N PHE A 29 -0.33 -12.02 28.87
CA PHE A 29 0.20 -10.65 28.90
C PHE A 29 -0.89 -9.61 29.12
N VAL A 30 -2.08 -9.81 28.54
CA VAL A 30 -3.24 -8.94 28.73
C VAL A 30 -3.69 -8.95 30.20
N ILE A 31 -3.82 -10.13 30.82
CA ILE A 31 -4.22 -10.24 32.22
C ILE A 31 -3.19 -9.59 33.17
N ILE A 32 -1.89 -9.75 32.91
CA ILE A 32 -0.83 -9.14 33.72
C ILE A 32 -0.82 -7.61 33.56
N PHE A 33 -0.90 -7.08 32.34
CA PHE A 33 -0.93 -5.63 32.12
C PHE A 33 -2.17 -4.98 32.76
N VAL A 34 -3.34 -5.59 32.59
CA VAL A 34 -4.60 -5.10 33.18
C VAL A 34 -4.52 -5.14 34.71
N THR A 35 -4.08 -6.25 35.31
CA THR A 35 -3.97 -6.34 36.78
C THR A 35 -2.92 -5.39 37.38
N LEU A 36 -1.79 -5.16 36.70
CA LEU A 36 -0.74 -4.24 37.16
C LEU A 36 -1.18 -2.77 37.03
N TRP A 37 -1.90 -2.42 35.97
CA TRP A 37 -2.40 -1.06 35.74
C TRP A 37 -3.56 -0.71 36.69
N PHE A 38 -4.47 -1.66 36.95
CA PHE A 38 -5.59 -1.49 37.89
C PHE A 38 -5.17 -1.29 39.35
N LEU A 39 -4.11 -1.98 39.80
CA LEU A 39 -3.52 -1.77 41.13
C LEU A 39 -2.97 -0.34 41.32
N VAL A 40 -2.67 0.36 40.22
CA VAL A 40 -2.18 1.75 40.21
C VAL A 40 -3.31 2.75 39.97
N ALA A 41 -4.30 2.41 39.15
CA ALA A 41 -5.37 3.32 38.73
C ALA A 41 -6.53 3.46 39.74
N CYS A 42 -6.79 2.45 40.57
CA CYS A 42 -7.87 2.52 41.57
C CYS A 42 -7.48 3.22 42.89
N ASP A 43 -6.22 3.62 43.07
CA ASP A 43 -5.77 4.33 44.26
C ASP A 43 -6.14 5.83 44.13
N GLY A 44 -7.38 6.18 44.47
CA GLY A 44 -7.84 7.57 44.64
C GLY A 44 -8.85 8.14 43.65
N VAL A 45 -9.47 7.33 42.78
CA VAL A 45 -10.54 7.80 41.86
C VAL A 45 -11.91 7.66 42.52
N ASP A 46 -12.72 8.73 42.52
CA ASP A 46 -14.10 8.71 43.02
C ASP A 46 -15.05 8.19 41.93
N LEU A 47 -15.67 7.04 42.17
CA LEU A 47 -16.48 6.28 41.20
C LEU A 47 -17.97 6.27 41.60
N THR A 48 -18.48 7.37 42.13
CA THR A 48 -19.90 7.49 42.47
C THR A 48 -20.74 7.70 41.19
N GLY A 49 -21.52 6.69 40.79
CA GLY A 49 -22.51 6.82 39.71
C GLY A 49 -22.53 5.75 38.60
N CYS A 50 -21.67 4.73 38.64
CA CYS A 50 -21.73 3.61 37.71
C CYS A 50 -22.82 2.61 38.13
N ASP A 51 -23.87 2.44 37.32
CA ASP A 51 -24.91 1.41 37.49
C ASP A 51 -24.55 0.18 36.63
N CYS A 52 -23.69 -0.66 37.20
CA CYS A 52 -23.07 -1.78 36.47
C CYS A 52 -24.10 -2.84 36.05
N ASP A 53 -25.21 -2.96 36.79
CA ASP A 53 -26.27 -3.93 36.48
C ASP A 53 -27.00 -3.55 35.19
N LYS A 54 -27.12 -2.26 34.89
CA LYS A 54 -27.69 -1.76 33.64
C LYS A 54 -26.75 -1.98 32.45
N GLU A 55 -25.46 -1.68 32.60
CA GLU A 55 -24.46 -1.91 31.54
C GLU A 55 -24.33 -3.40 31.19
N ILE A 56 -24.40 -4.29 32.20
CA ILE A 56 -24.46 -5.74 32.01
C ILE A 56 -25.69 -6.14 31.19
N SER A 57 -26.87 -5.61 31.54
CA SER A 57 -28.11 -5.90 30.82
C SER A 57 -28.06 -5.44 29.37
N ASP A 58 -27.56 -4.22 29.12
CA ASP A 58 -27.45 -3.65 27.77
C ASP A 58 -26.44 -4.45 26.91
N LEU A 59 -25.38 -4.98 27.51
CA LEU A 59 -24.41 -5.86 26.83
C LEU A 59 -24.99 -7.25 26.51
N GLU A 60 -25.73 -7.85 27.44
CA GLU A 60 -26.41 -9.13 27.21
C GLU A 60 -27.51 -9.02 26.14
N ASP A 61 -28.23 -7.90 26.09
CA ASP A 61 -29.25 -7.63 25.07
C ASP A 61 -28.66 -7.42 23.67
N SER A 62 -27.44 -6.85 23.58
CA SER A 62 -26.80 -6.55 22.29
C SER A 62 -25.96 -7.70 21.72
N ARG A 63 -25.33 -8.52 22.57
CA ARG A 63 -24.39 -9.59 22.16
C ARG A 63 -24.86 -11.00 22.48
N GLY A 64 -25.98 -11.13 23.19
CA GLY A 64 -26.42 -12.40 23.74
C GLY A 64 -25.70 -12.74 25.05
N LYS A 65 -26.07 -13.86 25.66
CA LYS A 65 -25.46 -14.30 26.92
C LYS A 65 -24.03 -14.79 26.69
N PRO A 66 -23.09 -14.55 27.63
CA PRO A 66 -21.71 -15.02 27.51
C PRO A 66 -21.66 -16.55 27.41
N ASP A 67 -20.92 -17.06 26.43
CA ASP A 67 -20.83 -18.48 26.08
C ASP A 67 -19.79 -19.23 26.92
N GLU A 68 -18.80 -18.54 27.48
CA GLU A 68 -17.74 -19.15 28.26
C GLU A 68 -17.58 -18.54 29.66
N LYS A 69 -17.70 -19.45 30.64
CA LYS A 69 -17.43 -19.38 32.08
C LYS A 69 -16.96 -18.04 32.66
N GLU A 70 -17.70 -17.59 33.66
CA GLU A 70 -17.29 -16.56 34.60
C GLU A 70 -16.02 -17.00 35.35
N GLN A 71 -14.94 -16.22 35.23
CA GLN A 71 -13.73 -16.41 36.03
C GLN A 71 -13.63 -15.29 37.06
N LYS A 72 -13.59 -15.67 38.35
CA LYS A 72 -13.44 -14.75 39.48
C LYS A 72 -12.04 -14.83 40.07
N ILE A 73 -11.40 -13.69 40.22
CA ILE A 73 -10.13 -13.55 40.93
C ILE A 73 -10.39 -12.70 42.17
N GLU A 74 -10.21 -13.31 43.34
CA GLU A 74 -10.42 -12.65 44.63
C GLU A 74 -9.08 -12.39 45.32
N ASN A 75 -8.75 -11.12 45.55
CA ASN A 75 -7.57 -10.71 46.32
C ASN A 75 -7.94 -10.15 47.70
N GLY A 76 -9.07 -10.60 48.26
CA GLY A 76 -9.52 -10.23 49.61
C GLY A 76 -10.22 -8.88 49.73
N ILE A 77 -9.96 -7.91 48.83
CA ILE A 77 -10.54 -6.55 48.82
C ILE A 77 -11.41 -6.30 47.58
N HIS A 78 -11.01 -6.86 46.44
CA HIS A 78 -11.70 -6.75 45.15
C HIS A 78 -11.96 -8.13 44.55
N THR A 79 -13.05 -8.25 43.79
CA THR A 79 -13.34 -9.38 42.92
C THR A 79 -13.27 -8.91 41.48
N LEU A 80 -12.37 -9.48 40.69
CA LEU A 80 -12.29 -9.24 39.25
C LEU A 80 -13.00 -10.38 38.53
N THR A 81 -14.02 -10.05 37.74
CA THR A 81 -14.85 -10.99 36.99
C THR A 81 -14.61 -10.79 35.50
N TYR A 82 -14.26 -11.85 34.78
CA TYR A 82 -14.22 -11.86 33.31
C TYR A 82 -15.41 -12.63 32.74
N ARG A 83 -16.05 -12.09 31.71
CA ARG A 83 -17.09 -12.73 30.90
C ARG A 83 -16.62 -12.87 29.46
N TYR A 84 -16.75 -14.07 28.90
CA TYR A 84 -16.34 -14.39 27.54
C TYR A 84 -17.58 -14.69 26.68
N TYR A 85 -17.66 -14.08 25.51
CA TYR A 85 -18.79 -14.21 24.58
C TYR A 85 -18.35 -15.00 23.33
N SER A 86 -19.28 -15.69 22.65
CA SER A 86 -18.96 -16.53 21.47
C SER A 86 -18.39 -15.76 20.29
N ASP A 87 -18.66 -14.46 20.19
CA ASP A 87 -18.07 -13.55 19.21
C ASP A 87 -16.59 -13.25 19.51
N GLY A 88 -16.05 -13.83 20.58
CA GLY A 88 -14.72 -13.54 21.07
C GLY A 88 -14.67 -12.17 21.71
N TYR A 89 -15.72 -11.66 22.33
CA TYR A 89 -15.63 -10.46 23.16
C TYR A 89 -15.30 -10.84 24.61
N VAL A 90 -14.43 -10.07 25.28
CA VAL A 90 -14.11 -10.27 26.70
C VAL A 90 -14.42 -9.00 27.46
N HIS A 91 -15.30 -9.14 28.44
CA HIS A 91 -15.72 -8.04 29.29
C HIS A 91 -15.25 -8.29 30.72
N SER A 92 -14.64 -7.28 31.36
CA SER A 92 -14.14 -7.41 32.73
C SER A 92 -14.79 -6.41 33.69
N PHE A 93 -15.18 -6.90 34.87
CA PHE A 93 -15.76 -6.10 35.95
C PHE A 93 -14.90 -6.20 37.21
N VAL A 94 -14.67 -5.09 37.90
CA VAL A 94 -14.09 -5.09 39.25
C VAL A 94 -15.16 -4.73 40.26
N TRP A 95 -15.34 -5.57 41.28
CA TRP A 95 -16.23 -5.33 42.42
C TRP A 95 -15.41 -5.03 43.67
N GLY A 96 -15.63 -3.87 44.31
CA GLY A 96 -15.12 -3.61 45.67
C GLY A 96 -16.03 -4.25 46.73
N LYS A 97 -15.45 -4.87 47.78
CA LYS A 97 -16.25 -5.55 48.82
C LYS A 97 -17.19 -4.64 49.63
N ASN A 98 -16.95 -3.33 49.65
CA ASN A 98 -17.65 -2.39 50.54
C ASN A 98 -18.38 -1.24 49.82
N THR A 99 -18.31 -1.15 48.50
CA THR A 99 -19.05 -0.15 47.72
C THR A 99 -19.24 -0.68 46.30
N GLU A 100 -20.46 -0.51 45.79
CA GLU A 100 -20.93 -0.77 44.42
C GLU A 100 -20.19 0.11 43.38
N ARG A 101 -18.86 0.02 43.34
CA ARG A 101 -18.03 0.83 42.46
C ARG A 101 -17.38 -0.08 41.43
N CYS A 102 -17.84 0.04 40.19
CA CYS A 102 -17.25 -0.63 39.02
C CYS A 102 -16.44 0.37 38.20
N CYS A 103 -15.37 -0.13 37.59
CA CYS A 103 -14.80 0.45 36.38
C CYS A 103 -15.09 -0.55 35.26
N ASP A 104 -15.74 -0.08 34.20
CA ASP A 104 -15.96 -0.81 32.96
C ASP A 104 -14.80 -0.53 32.01
N GLU A 105 -14.12 -1.58 31.56
CA GLU A 105 -13.30 -1.53 30.36
C GLU A 105 -13.72 -2.66 29.42
N THR A 106 -14.11 -2.25 28.22
CA THR A 106 -14.56 -3.13 27.16
C THR A 106 -13.38 -3.49 26.26
N PHE A 107 -12.99 -4.77 26.19
CA PHE A 107 -11.96 -5.24 25.28
C PHE A 107 -12.57 -6.18 24.23
N SER A 108 -12.58 -5.72 22.98
CA SER A 108 -12.88 -6.60 21.85
C SER A 108 -11.73 -7.58 21.68
N THR A 109 -12.02 -8.86 21.89
CA THR A 109 -11.13 -9.98 21.56
C THR A 109 -11.44 -10.46 20.13
N SER A 110 -12.05 -9.61 19.28
CA SER A 110 -12.23 -9.88 17.86
C SER A 110 -10.91 -10.39 17.31
N GLY A 111 -10.90 -11.67 16.94
CA GLY A 111 -9.69 -12.39 16.68
C GLY A 111 -8.86 -11.66 15.64
N ASN A 112 -7.55 -11.56 15.88
CA ASN A 112 -6.63 -10.96 14.94
C ASN A 112 -6.80 -11.56 13.54
N THR A 113 -7.16 -10.73 12.58
CA THR A 113 -7.23 -11.11 11.17
C THR A 113 -5.80 -11.15 10.63
N ALA A 114 -5.46 -12.12 9.79
CA ALA A 114 -4.15 -12.09 9.16
C ALA A 114 -4.11 -10.96 8.11
N PRO A 115 -2.97 -10.30 7.89
CA PRO A 115 -2.84 -9.32 6.83
C PRO A 115 -3.05 -9.97 5.46
N VAL A 116 -3.36 -9.15 4.45
CA VAL A 116 -3.49 -9.58 3.05
C VAL A 116 -2.38 -8.94 2.23
N ALA A 117 -1.45 -9.75 1.75
CA ALA A 117 -0.35 -9.29 0.89
C ALA A 117 -0.82 -9.12 -0.56
N LEU A 118 -0.38 -8.02 -1.20
CA LEU A 118 -0.81 -7.63 -2.54
C LEU A 118 0.28 -7.91 -3.57
N GLY A 119 -0.03 -8.75 -4.55
CA GLY A 119 0.84 -8.98 -5.71
C GLY A 119 0.86 -7.78 -6.66
N GLN A 120 1.92 -7.67 -7.45
CA GLN A 120 2.11 -6.56 -8.40
C GLN A 120 2.75 -7.06 -9.69
N SER A 121 2.55 -6.33 -10.78
CA SER A 121 3.25 -6.56 -12.04
C SER A 121 4.11 -5.33 -12.36
N ILE A 122 5.41 -5.54 -12.49
CA ILE A 122 6.43 -4.50 -12.62
C ILE A 122 7.13 -4.63 -13.97
N PHE A 123 7.47 -3.48 -14.56
CA PHE A 123 8.12 -3.40 -15.86
C PHE A 123 9.38 -2.55 -15.74
N THR A 124 10.49 -3.07 -16.26
CA THR A 124 11.75 -2.35 -16.34
C THR A 124 12.45 -2.66 -17.66
N GLN A 125 13.46 -1.86 -18.00
CA GLN A 125 14.29 -2.10 -19.17
C GLN A 125 15.52 -2.94 -18.78
N VAL A 126 16.10 -3.61 -19.78
CA VAL A 126 17.37 -4.31 -19.63
C VAL A 126 18.43 -3.41 -18.99
N ASN A 127 19.17 -3.96 -18.03
CA ASN A 127 20.20 -3.27 -17.25
C ASN A 127 19.71 -2.10 -16.36
N GLN A 128 18.39 -1.86 -16.26
CA GLN A 128 17.83 -0.80 -15.44
C GLN A 128 17.28 -1.33 -14.10
N SER A 129 17.82 -0.82 -12.99
CA SER A 129 17.25 -1.04 -11.66
C SER A 129 15.90 -0.34 -11.50
N ILE A 130 15.00 -0.97 -10.74
CA ILE A 130 13.70 -0.39 -10.38
C ILE A 130 13.44 -0.57 -8.87
N THR A 131 12.84 0.43 -8.24
CA THR A 131 12.37 0.35 -6.85
C THR A 131 10.98 -0.28 -6.83
N ILE A 132 10.79 -1.23 -5.93
CA ILE A 132 9.55 -1.97 -5.70
C ILE A 132 9.18 -1.76 -4.23
N THR A 133 7.97 -1.27 -3.98
CA THR A 133 7.41 -1.15 -2.63
C THR A 133 6.42 -2.27 -2.40
N LEU A 134 6.67 -3.13 -1.41
CA LEU A 134 5.75 -4.19 -1.02
C LEU A 134 4.55 -3.61 -0.26
N GLU A 135 3.37 -4.15 -0.53
CA GLU A 135 2.12 -3.66 0.03
C GLU A 135 1.28 -4.80 0.61
N ALA A 136 0.62 -4.50 1.72
CA ALA A 136 -0.35 -5.36 2.36
C ALA A 136 -1.39 -4.51 3.10
N THR A 137 -2.58 -5.07 3.28
CA THR A 137 -3.66 -4.46 4.08
C THR A 137 -3.89 -5.29 5.33
N ASP A 138 -4.14 -4.63 6.45
CA ASP A 138 -4.54 -5.27 7.70
C ASP A 138 -5.85 -4.67 8.20
N ALA A 139 -6.79 -5.52 8.64
CA ALA A 139 -8.12 -5.08 9.03
C ALA A 139 -8.11 -4.30 10.35
N GLU A 140 -7.14 -4.61 11.22
CA GLU A 140 -6.93 -3.95 12.51
C GLU A 140 -5.92 -2.80 12.43
N SER A 141 -5.30 -2.59 11.25
CA SER A 141 -4.22 -1.62 11.01
C SER A 141 -3.00 -1.85 11.91
N ASP A 142 -2.72 -3.10 12.25
CA ASP A 142 -1.52 -3.49 12.98
C ASP A 142 -0.25 -3.21 12.14
N PRO A 143 0.92 -2.93 12.77
CA PRO A 143 2.18 -2.72 12.06
C PRO A 143 2.60 -3.95 11.26
N ILE A 144 2.91 -3.77 9.97
CA ILE A 144 3.25 -4.86 9.05
C ILE A 144 4.75 -5.01 8.84
N ILE A 145 5.25 -6.24 8.95
CA ILE A 145 6.59 -6.67 8.58
C ILE A 145 6.49 -7.56 7.33
N TYR A 146 7.42 -7.41 6.39
CA TYR A 146 7.43 -8.16 5.14
C TYR A 146 8.61 -9.13 5.08
N GLU A 147 8.37 -10.30 4.51
CA GLU A 147 9.39 -11.33 4.29
C GLU A 147 9.35 -11.82 2.84
N VAL A 148 10.50 -11.81 2.17
CA VAL A 148 10.69 -12.40 0.84
C VAL A 148 10.91 -13.91 1.01
N ILE A 149 10.08 -14.73 0.35
CA ILE A 149 10.07 -16.20 0.48
C ILE A 149 11.04 -16.83 -0.52
N ASN A 150 11.00 -16.38 -1.77
CA ASN A 150 11.95 -16.77 -2.80
C ASN A 150 12.49 -15.52 -3.48
N ASN A 151 13.75 -15.60 -3.89
CA ASN A 151 14.39 -14.52 -4.64
C ASN A 151 14.10 -14.66 -6.14
N PRO A 152 14.19 -13.55 -6.90
CA PRO A 152 14.20 -13.63 -8.35
C PRO A 152 15.37 -14.48 -8.86
N THR A 153 15.19 -15.05 -10.05
CA THR A 153 16.17 -15.96 -10.67
C THR A 153 17.03 -15.27 -11.73
N HIS A 154 16.56 -14.13 -12.23
CA HIS A 154 17.22 -13.37 -13.31
C HIS A 154 17.54 -11.93 -12.89
N GLY A 155 17.61 -11.68 -11.59
CA GLY A 155 18.03 -10.43 -11.00
C GLY A 155 18.28 -10.56 -9.51
N ASN A 156 18.76 -9.48 -8.89
CA ASN A 156 19.02 -9.41 -7.46
C ASN A 156 18.12 -8.38 -6.80
N LEU A 157 17.59 -8.72 -5.62
CA LEU A 157 16.94 -7.77 -4.73
C LEU A 157 17.96 -7.18 -3.76
N ASN A 158 17.94 -5.86 -3.62
CA ASN A 158 18.76 -5.10 -2.67
C ASN A 158 17.87 -4.24 -1.77
N GLY A 159 18.39 -3.84 -0.62
CA GLY A 159 17.67 -3.01 0.34
C GLY A 159 16.91 -3.82 1.40
N ALA A 160 15.90 -3.21 2.00
CA ALA A 160 15.09 -3.81 3.06
C ALA A 160 13.61 -3.51 2.82
N ALA A 161 12.76 -4.50 3.03
CA ALA A 161 11.33 -4.33 2.87
C ALA A 161 10.78 -3.24 3.82
N PRO A 162 9.73 -2.50 3.41
CA PRO A 162 8.93 -2.70 2.20
C PRO A 162 9.58 -2.17 0.92
N ALA A 163 10.64 -1.35 0.98
CA ALA A 163 11.23 -0.72 -0.19
C ALA A 163 12.48 -1.48 -0.68
N LEU A 164 12.29 -2.30 -1.71
CA LEU A 164 13.34 -3.11 -2.33
C LEU A 164 13.77 -2.49 -3.67
N THR A 165 15.02 -2.71 -4.07
CA THR A 165 15.49 -2.41 -5.43
C THR A 165 15.76 -3.71 -6.17
N TYR A 166 15.06 -3.93 -7.28
CA TYR A 166 15.35 -5.02 -8.20
C TYR A 166 16.33 -4.56 -9.28
N GLN A 167 17.44 -5.29 -9.39
CA GLN A 167 18.44 -5.12 -10.45
C GLN A 167 18.45 -6.38 -11.33
N PRO A 168 18.00 -6.30 -12.60
CA PRO A 168 18.12 -7.41 -13.54
C PRO A 168 19.59 -7.84 -13.69
N HIS A 169 19.82 -9.13 -13.95
CA HIS A 169 21.09 -9.61 -14.45
C HIS A 169 21.44 -8.93 -15.78
N THR A 170 22.74 -8.73 -16.01
CA THR A 170 23.22 -8.01 -17.18
C THR A 170 22.69 -8.63 -18.46
N ASP A 171 22.15 -7.78 -19.32
CA ASP A 171 21.59 -8.11 -20.64
C ASP A 171 20.40 -9.09 -20.63
N PHE A 172 19.85 -9.43 -19.45
CA PHE A 172 18.67 -10.27 -19.36
C PHE A 172 17.43 -9.54 -19.89
N ILE A 173 16.69 -10.23 -20.77
CA ILE A 173 15.39 -9.81 -21.30
C ILE A 173 14.45 -11.00 -21.14
N GLY A 174 13.29 -10.78 -20.56
CA GLY A 174 12.36 -11.86 -20.25
C GLY A 174 11.55 -11.57 -19.00
N LYS A 175 10.96 -12.62 -18.44
CA LYS A 175 10.20 -12.54 -17.20
C LYS A 175 11.03 -13.05 -16.03
N ASP A 176 10.82 -12.43 -14.88
CA ASP A 176 11.34 -12.86 -13.59
C ASP A 176 10.24 -12.67 -12.55
N SER A 177 10.40 -13.24 -11.36
CA SER A 177 9.39 -13.09 -10.31
C SER A 177 9.97 -13.41 -8.96
N PHE A 178 9.36 -12.87 -7.91
CA PHE A 178 9.62 -13.27 -6.54
C PHE A 178 8.34 -13.23 -5.72
N GLN A 179 8.35 -13.91 -4.59
CA GLN A 179 7.19 -14.05 -3.71
C GLN A 179 7.52 -13.52 -2.33
N PHE A 180 6.51 -12.93 -1.70
CA PHE A 180 6.63 -12.40 -0.36
C PHE A 180 5.35 -12.68 0.45
N ARG A 181 5.46 -12.49 1.76
CA ARG A 181 4.33 -12.43 2.69
C ARG A 181 4.51 -11.29 3.67
N ALA A 182 3.41 -10.88 4.27
CA ALA A 182 3.33 -9.91 5.36
C ALA A 182 2.99 -10.61 6.69
N ASN A 183 3.40 -10.01 7.79
CA ASN A 183 3.12 -10.45 9.15
C ASN A 183 2.82 -9.23 10.03
N ASP A 184 1.75 -9.28 10.81
CA ASP A 184 1.27 -8.21 11.71
C ASP A 184 1.82 -8.32 13.15
N GLY A 185 2.85 -9.16 13.35
CA GLY A 185 3.39 -9.53 14.66
C GLY A 185 2.73 -10.77 15.28
N LYS A 186 1.64 -11.29 14.69
CA LYS A 186 0.88 -12.44 15.23
C LYS A 186 0.60 -13.51 14.16
N ARG A 187 0.22 -13.14 12.95
CA ARG A 187 -0.16 -14.06 11.85
C ARG A 187 0.50 -13.68 10.53
N ASP A 188 0.82 -14.70 9.74
CA ASP A 188 1.29 -14.54 8.36
C ASP A 188 0.11 -14.36 7.40
N SER A 189 0.30 -13.54 6.38
CA SER A 189 -0.63 -13.35 5.27
C SER A 189 -0.65 -14.53 4.29
N ASN A 190 -1.51 -14.41 3.26
CA ASN A 190 -1.30 -15.13 2.01
C ASN A 190 0.09 -14.83 1.41
N VAL A 191 0.57 -15.73 0.55
CA VAL A 191 1.75 -15.46 -0.28
C VAL A 191 1.32 -14.65 -1.49
N ALA A 192 1.99 -13.53 -1.72
CA ALA A 192 1.82 -12.67 -2.90
C ALA A 192 3.01 -12.84 -3.85
N THR A 193 2.76 -12.68 -5.15
CA THR A 193 3.79 -12.76 -6.20
C THR A 193 3.98 -11.38 -6.82
N ILE A 194 5.24 -10.99 -6.99
CA ILE A 194 5.66 -9.85 -7.79
C ILE A 194 6.18 -10.40 -9.13
N ASP A 195 5.44 -10.14 -10.19
CA ASP A 195 5.82 -10.49 -11.55
C ASP A 195 6.62 -9.35 -12.17
N ILE A 196 7.80 -9.63 -12.73
CA ILE A 196 8.69 -8.63 -13.31
C ILE A 196 8.90 -8.96 -14.79
N THR A 197 8.69 -8.00 -15.67
CA THR A 197 9.03 -8.14 -17.10
C THR A 197 10.12 -7.16 -17.46
N ILE A 198 11.21 -7.69 -17.99
CA ILE A 198 12.39 -6.95 -18.44
C ILE A 198 12.37 -6.94 -19.96
N THR A 199 12.31 -5.75 -20.55
CA THR A 199 12.23 -5.58 -22.01
C THR A 199 13.56 -5.08 -22.59
N ALA A 200 13.79 -5.35 -23.87
CA ALA A 200 14.96 -4.86 -24.58
C ALA A 200 14.99 -3.32 -24.58
N SER A 201 16.19 -2.73 -24.49
CA SER A 201 16.35 -1.28 -24.64
C SER A 201 16.15 -0.91 -26.11
N GLY A 202 14.93 -0.56 -26.49
CA GLY A 202 14.62 0.15 -27.72
C GLY A 202 14.77 1.65 -27.45
N GLY A 203 15.72 2.30 -28.13
CA GLY A 203 16.10 3.69 -27.88
C GLY A 203 14.93 4.66 -27.68
N GLY A 204 14.85 5.22 -26.49
CA GLY A 204 13.92 6.29 -26.13
C GLY A 204 13.41 6.19 -24.69
N GLY A 205 14.23 6.64 -23.73
CA GLY A 205 13.81 7.23 -22.45
C GLY A 205 12.72 6.55 -21.61
N GLY A 206 13.18 5.72 -20.65
CA GLY A 206 12.68 5.53 -19.28
C GLY A 206 11.19 5.72 -18.95
N GLY A 207 10.52 4.62 -18.60
CA GLY A 207 9.25 4.60 -17.88
C GLY A 207 8.69 3.19 -17.87
N GLY A 208 8.32 2.65 -16.71
CA GLY A 208 7.80 1.28 -16.57
C GLY A 208 6.52 1.09 -17.38
N GLY A 209 6.62 0.40 -18.50
CA GLY A 209 5.50 0.20 -19.42
C GLY A 209 4.61 -0.98 -19.07
N ASN A 210 3.32 -0.74 -18.85
CA ASN A 210 2.26 -1.75 -18.84
C ASN A 210 2.45 -2.72 -20.04
N PRO A 211 2.39 -4.05 -19.88
CA PRO A 211 2.63 -5.02 -20.95
C PRO A 211 1.49 -5.04 -21.97
N ASN A 212 0.35 -4.44 -21.61
CA ASN A 212 -0.78 -4.23 -22.50
C ASN A 212 -0.76 -2.84 -23.14
N ASN A 213 0.30 -2.04 -22.94
CA ASN A 213 0.43 -0.72 -23.55
C ASN A 213 0.48 -0.85 -25.08
N SER A 214 -0.55 -0.34 -25.72
CA SER A 214 -0.65 -0.21 -27.17
C SER A 214 0.08 1.06 -27.58
N PRO A 215 1.11 1.00 -28.45
CA PRO A 215 1.79 2.21 -28.87
C PRO A 215 0.83 3.20 -29.50
N PRO A 216 1.03 4.52 -29.28
CA PRO A 216 0.19 5.53 -29.88
C PRO A 216 0.29 5.46 -31.41
N VAL A 217 -0.75 5.94 -32.08
CA VAL A 217 -0.82 6.01 -33.54
C VAL A 217 -0.84 7.48 -33.96
N ALA A 218 0.29 7.95 -34.48
CA ALA A 218 0.43 9.32 -34.98
C ALA A 218 -0.19 9.46 -36.37
N ARG A 219 -0.86 10.59 -36.61
CA ARG A 219 -1.60 10.84 -37.85
C ARG A 219 -0.84 11.72 -38.82
N ASN A 220 -0.77 11.30 -40.08
CA ASN A 220 -0.33 12.15 -41.17
C ASN A 220 -1.31 13.31 -41.36
N GLN A 221 -0.81 14.45 -41.80
CA GLN A 221 -1.65 15.60 -42.16
C GLN A 221 -1.15 16.24 -43.45
N THR A 222 -2.07 16.92 -44.12
CA THR A 222 -1.75 17.76 -45.27
C THR A 222 -2.29 19.15 -45.02
N VAL A 223 -1.43 20.15 -45.15
CA VAL A 223 -1.77 21.56 -44.92
C VAL A 223 -1.27 22.40 -46.08
N SER A 224 -1.87 23.57 -46.26
CA SER A 224 -1.38 24.55 -47.24
C SER A 224 -1.31 25.95 -46.63
N THR A 225 -0.34 26.72 -47.08
CA THR A 225 -0.18 28.14 -46.72
C THR A 225 0.26 28.91 -47.95
N LYS A 226 0.23 30.24 -47.87
CA LYS A 226 0.77 31.11 -48.91
C LYS A 226 2.26 31.35 -48.69
N VAL A 227 2.95 31.70 -49.76
CA VAL A 227 4.34 32.16 -49.72
C VAL A 227 4.50 33.27 -48.67
N ASN A 228 5.59 33.20 -47.90
CA ASN A 228 5.89 34.13 -46.81
C ASN A 228 4.82 34.21 -45.70
N SER A 229 3.92 33.22 -45.59
CA SER A 229 2.88 33.17 -44.56
C SER A 229 3.03 31.95 -43.67
N ASP A 230 3.11 32.19 -42.36
CA ASP A 230 3.17 31.14 -41.35
C ASP A 230 1.83 30.38 -41.25
N ILE A 231 1.90 29.12 -40.84
CA ILE A 231 0.73 28.30 -40.53
C ILE A 231 0.90 27.56 -39.21
N ASP A 232 -0.12 27.65 -38.37
CA ASP A 232 -0.21 26.86 -37.14
C ASP A 232 -0.69 25.45 -37.45
N ILE A 233 0.00 24.48 -36.87
CA ILE A 233 -0.22 23.04 -37.06
C ILE A 233 -0.28 22.40 -35.67
N ILE A 234 -1.35 21.65 -35.41
CA ILE A 234 -1.50 20.87 -34.18
C ILE A 234 -1.18 19.41 -34.52
N LEU A 235 -0.13 18.85 -33.93
CA LEU A 235 0.21 17.45 -34.08
C LEU A 235 -0.83 16.56 -33.38
N THR A 236 -1.23 15.48 -34.02
CA THR A 236 -2.28 14.60 -33.50
C THR A 236 -1.86 13.14 -33.52
N ALA A 237 -2.22 12.44 -32.46
CA ALA A 237 -2.11 11.00 -32.32
C ALA A 237 -3.28 10.48 -31.48
N THR A 238 -3.56 9.18 -31.60
CA THR A 238 -4.53 8.48 -30.75
C THR A 238 -3.82 7.39 -30.00
N ASP A 239 -4.26 7.13 -28.78
CA ASP A 239 -3.77 6.05 -27.95
C ASP A 239 -4.94 5.16 -27.53
N ALA A 240 -4.78 3.84 -27.61
CA ALA A 240 -5.88 2.91 -27.33
C ALA A 240 -6.15 2.77 -25.83
N ASP A 241 -5.13 3.02 -25.00
CA ASP A 241 -5.17 2.96 -23.55
C ASP A 241 -5.55 4.33 -22.94
N ASN A 242 -5.64 5.37 -23.80
CA ASN A 242 -5.92 6.76 -23.46
C ASN A 242 -4.83 7.40 -22.58
N ASP A 243 -3.57 6.98 -22.80
CA ASP A 243 -2.44 7.58 -22.13
C ASP A 243 -2.17 9.02 -22.58
N THR A 244 -1.51 9.79 -21.71
CA THR A 244 -1.14 11.19 -22.03
C THR A 244 0.02 11.19 -23.02
N LEU A 245 -0.13 11.93 -24.12
CA LEU A 245 0.84 11.92 -25.22
C LEU A 245 1.76 13.13 -25.22
N SER A 246 3.06 12.86 -25.35
CA SER A 246 4.10 13.83 -25.69
C SER A 246 4.51 13.67 -27.16
N TYR A 247 5.06 14.72 -27.78
CA TYR A 247 5.38 14.73 -29.20
C TYR A 247 6.80 15.24 -29.45
N ARG A 248 7.46 14.70 -30.48
CA ARG A 248 8.74 15.24 -30.97
C ARG A 248 8.83 15.21 -32.49
N ILE A 249 9.46 16.24 -33.04
CA ILE A 249 9.87 16.27 -34.45
C ILE A 249 11.05 15.31 -34.63
N VAL A 250 10.99 14.50 -35.68
CA VAL A 250 12.03 13.52 -36.04
C VAL A 250 12.92 14.09 -37.14
N ASN A 251 12.32 14.56 -38.23
CA ASN A 251 13.02 15.26 -39.31
C ASN A 251 12.37 16.62 -39.51
N SER A 252 13.18 17.67 -39.56
CA SER A 252 12.76 19.04 -39.87
C SER A 252 12.44 19.21 -41.36
N PRO A 253 11.62 20.23 -41.72
CA PRO A 253 11.37 20.58 -43.11
C PRO A 253 12.62 21.10 -43.82
N ALA A 254 12.65 20.98 -45.15
CA ALA A 254 13.81 21.35 -45.95
C ALA A 254 13.78 22.80 -46.44
N ASN A 255 12.60 23.40 -46.57
CA ASN A 255 12.37 24.73 -47.14
C ASN A 255 11.52 25.61 -46.20
N GLY A 256 11.74 25.45 -44.90
CA GLY A 256 11.10 26.23 -43.86
C GLY A 256 11.59 25.88 -42.48
N ARG A 257 10.96 26.47 -41.46
CA ARG A 257 11.33 26.33 -40.05
C ARG A 257 10.11 26.02 -39.21
N ILE A 258 10.32 25.18 -38.20
CA ILE A 258 9.31 24.90 -37.17
C ILE A 258 9.67 25.71 -35.92
N SER A 259 8.68 26.40 -35.35
CA SER A 259 8.75 27.04 -34.05
C SER A 259 7.58 26.59 -33.16
N GLY A 260 7.59 26.96 -31.87
CA GLY A 260 6.59 26.53 -30.90
C GLY A 260 7.02 25.29 -30.11
N THR A 261 6.07 24.68 -29.39
CA THR A 261 6.29 23.49 -28.56
C THR A 261 5.22 22.45 -28.89
N PRO A 262 5.60 21.27 -29.39
CA PRO A 262 4.64 20.22 -29.70
C PRO A 262 3.65 19.94 -28.55
N PRO A 263 2.37 19.67 -28.84
CA PRO A 263 1.80 19.45 -30.18
C PRO A 263 1.53 20.72 -30.99
N ASP A 264 1.54 21.91 -30.38
CA ASP A 264 1.24 23.18 -31.03
C ASP A 264 2.49 23.82 -31.63
N ILE A 265 2.59 23.80 -32.95
CA ILE A 265 3.76 24.32 -33.67
C ILE A 265 3.33 25.26 -34.80
N THR A 266 4.26 26.12 -35.19
CA THR A 266 4.10 27.01 -36.34
C THR A 266 5.15 26.68 -37.38
N TYR A 267 4.72 26.45 -38.62
CA TYR A 267 5.61 26.32 -39.78
C TYR A 267 5.73 27.66 -40.51
N SER A 268 6.96 28.11 -40.72
CA SER A 268 7.31 29.29 -41.50
C SER A 268 8.07 28.87 -42.75
N PRO A 269 7.52 29.05 -43.96
CA PRO A 269 8.26 28.83 -45.20
C PRO A 269 9.53 29.69 -45.26
N ASP A 270 10.58 29.21 -45.92
CA ASP A 270 11.69 30.08 -46.30
C ASP A 270 11.20 31.18 -47.25
N THR A 271 11.89 32.33 -47.24
CA THR A 271 11.48 33.50 -48.02
C THR A 271 11.34 33.17 -49.49
N ASP A 272 10.19 33.53 -50.06
CA ASP A 272 9.80 33.33 -51.46
C ASP A 272 9.73 31.85 -51.92
N PHE A 273 9.74 30.89 -50.98
CA PHE A 273 9.56 29.47 -51.31
C PHE A 273 8.12 29.18 -51.76
N THR A 274 7.98 28.45 -52.87
CA THR A 274 6.74 27.83 -53.32
C THR A 274 7.00 26.36 -53.68
N GLY A 275 5.99 25.52 -53.48
CA GLY A 275 6.08 24.08 -53.71
C GLY A 275 5.81 23.24 -52.47
N SER A 276 6.20 21.97 -52.53
CA SER A 276 5.95 21.00 -51.46
C SER A 276 7.13 20.94 -50.48
N ASP A 277 6.81 20.90 -49.20
CA ASP A 277 7.75 20.61 -48.11
C ASP A 277 7.13 19.58 -47.18
N GLU A 278 7.94 18.95 -46.33
CA GLU A 278 7.46 17.97 -45.37
C GLU A 278 8.34 17.89 -44.13
N PHE A 279 7.73 17.52 -43.01
CA PHE A 279 8.47 17.13 -41.83
C PHE A 279 7.82 15.91 -41.20
N THR A 280 8.55 15.23 -40.32
CA THR A 280 8.05 14.02 -39.66
C THR A 280 8.09 14.14 -38.15
N PHE A 281 7.15 13.49 -37.47
CA PHE A 281 7.06 13.50 -36.01
C PHE A 281 6.66 12.13 -35.47
N ARG A 282 6.81 11.96 -34.15
CA ARG A 282 6.28 10.84 -33.37
C ARG A 282 5.63 11.37 -32.09
N ALA A 283 4.52 10.74 -31.70
CA ALA A 283 3.98 10.78 -30.35
C ALA A 283 4.60 9.68 -29.46
N ASN A 284 4.60 9.89 -28.15
CA ASN A 284 5.05 8.97 -27.12
C ASN A 284 4.10 9.03 -25.91
N ASP A 285 3.69 7.86 -25.42
CA ASP A 285 2.72 7.66 -24.32
C ASP A 285 3.38 7.65 -22.92
N GLY A 286 4.66 8.02 -22.83
CA GLY A 286 5.49 7.87 -21.62
C GLY A 286 6.30 6.56 -21.57
N THR A 287 6.02 5.62 -22.48
CA THR A 287 6.65 4.30 -22.56
C THR A 287 7.19 4.00 -23.96
N THR A 288 6.34 4.09 -24.99
CA THR A 288 6.62 3.68 -26.36
C THR A 288 6.42 4.81 -27.35
N ASN A 289 7.14 4.76 -28.47
CA ASN A 289 6.96 5.70 -29.57
C ASN A 289 5.97 5.14 -30.58
N SER A 290 5.12 6.02 -31.08
CA SER A 290 4.26 5.77 -32.25
C SER A 290 5.02 5.48 -33.54
N ASN A 291 4.26 5.11 -34.58
CA ASN A 291 4.71 5.20 -35.97
C ASN A 291 5.24 6.61 -36.30
N THR A 292 6.11 6.70 -37.30
CA THR A 292 6.50 8.02 -37.83
C THR A 292 5.37 8.55 -38.70
N ALA A 293 4.85 9.72 -38.38
CA ALA A 293 3.84 10.42 -39.17
C ALA A 293 4.48 11.57 -39.95
N THR A 294 3.95 11.84 -41.14
CA THR A 294 4.41 12.88 -42.06
C THR A 294 3.39 14.01 -42.13
N ILE A 295 3.86 15.24 -42.02
CA ILE A 295 3.10 16.45 -42.29
C ILE A 295 3.57 16.97 -43.65
N SER A 296 2.70 16.89 -44.65
CA SER A 296 2.96 17.40 -46.00
C SER A 296 2.40 18.80 -46.13
N ILE A 297 3.24 19.74 -46.57
CA ILE A 297 2.92 21.16 -46.65
C ILE A 297 2.99 21.59 -48.11
N LEU A 298 1.95 22.28 -48.59
CA LEU A 298 1.96 22.95 -49.88
C LEU A 298 2.04 24.47 -49.67
N VAL A 299 3.08 25.11 -50.21
CA VAL A 299 3.23 26.56 -50.21
C VAL A 299 2.84 27.12 -51.57
N GLU A 300 1.73 27.86 -51.59
CA GLU A 300 1.10 28.43 -52.79
C GLU A 300 1.49 29.92 -52.98
N GLU A 301 1.34 30.45 -54.18
CA GLU A 301 1.55 31.88 -54.47
C GLU A 301 0.54 32.82 -53.77
#